data_AF-A0A5B2YWQ2-F1
#
_entry.id   AF-A0A5B2YWQ2-F1
#
_cell.length_a   1.000
_cell.length_b   1.000
_cell.length_c   1.000
_cell.angle_alpha   90.00
_cell.angle_beta   90.00
_cell.angle_gamma   90.00
#
_symmetry.space_group_name_H-M   'P 1'
#
loop_
_entity.id
_entity.type
_entity.pdbx_description
1 polymer ?
#
loop_
_entity_poly.entity_id
_entity_poly.type
_entity_poly.pdbx_seq_one_letter_code
_entity_poly.pdbx_strand_id
1 'polypeptide(L)'
;MSFTLLIGNNFITNSPKAVKFNDRYLFKLDQPSNSEIPLISIVILDKNGNQLLVVESNQVKECSPELTQKKSYKEHVLVVDKSGEIIFESRILDKKTIIVSGIFHVDNLKLTITQNYIILPTEKWIMHDRINSYNKEVSIDTEGIKVLQ
;
A
#
# COMPACT_ATOMS: atom_id res chain seq x y z
N MET A 1 -3.73 -4.84 -19.72
CA MET A 1 -2.28 -4.66 -19.49
C MET A 1 -1.99 -5.21 -18.10
N SER A 2 -0.80 -5.78 -17.84
CA SER A 2 -0.42 -6.15 -16.47
C SER A 2 0.47 -5.09 -15.83
N PHE A 3 0.32 -4.90 -14.52
CA PHE A 3 1.18 -4.02 -13.73
C PHE A 3 1.85 -4.79 -12.58
N THR A 4 2.87 -4.18 -12.00
CA THR A 4 3.65 -4.66 -10.86
C THR A 4 3.46 -3.72 -9.68
N LEU A 5 3.20 -4.30 -8.51
CA LEU A 5 3.24 -3.61 -7.23
C LEU A 5 4.61 -3.84 -6.59
N LEU A 6 5.21 -2.77 -6.07
CA LEU A 6 6.39 -2.82 -5.22
C LEU A 6 6.01 -2.39 -3.79
N ILE A 7 6.28 -3.25 -2.81
CA ILE A 7 6.11 -2.96 -1.38
C ILE A 7 7.31 -3.47 -0.60
N GLY A 8 8.00 -2.64 0.17
CA GLY A 8 9.15 -3.07 0.97
C GLY A 8 10.23 -3.82 0.17
N ASN A 9 10.53 -3.34 -1.05
CA ASN A 9 11.42 -4.00 -2.01
C ASN A 9 11.00 -5.44 -2.42
N ASN A 10 9.72 -5.77 -2.30
CA ASN A 10 9.14 -7.02 -2.78
C ASN A 10 8.32 -6.75 -4.04
N PHE A 11 8.51 -7.56 -5.07
CA PHE A 11 7.88 -7.40 -6.38
C PHE A 11 6.69 -8.33 -6.52
N ILE A 12 5.50 -7.77 -6.65
CA ILE A 12 4.25 -8.51 -6.86
C ILE A 12 3.76 -8.22 -8.28
N THR A 13 3.99 -9.17 -9.17
CA THR A 13 3.73 -9.06 -10.62
C THR A 13 2.36 -9.60 -11.01
N ASN A 14 1.91 -9.28 -12.23
CA ASN A 14 0.64 -9.71 -12.83
C ASN A 14 -0.62 -9.16 -12.16
N SER A 15 -0.63 -7.85 -11.92
CA SER A 15 -1.80 -7.06 -11.51
C SER A 15 -2.47 -7.57 -10.22
N PRO A 16 -1.76 -7.58 -9.07
CA PRO A 16 -2.41 -7.89 -7.80
C PRO A 16 -3.63 -6.99 -7.58
N LYS A 17 -4.76 -7.57 -7.20
CA LYS A 17 -6.02 -6.82 -7.03
C LYS A 17 -6.09 -6.08 -5.70
N ALA A 18 -5.42 -6.61 -4.69
CA ALA A 18 -5.40 -6.05 -3.36
C ALA A 18 -4.28 -6.68 -2.55
N VAL A 19 -3.90 -5.98 -1.48
CA VAL A 19 -3.04 -6.52 -0.43
C VAL A 19 -3.83 -6.59 0.85
N LYS A 20 -3.79 -7.74 1.51
CA LYS A 20 -4.42 -8.01 2.80
C LYS A 20 -3.37 -8.26 3.89
N PHE A 21 -3.77 -8.04 5.13
CA PHE A 21 -3.08 -8.50 6.32
C PHE A 21 -4.14 -9.05 7.29
N ASN A 22 -3.99 -10.30 7.74
CA ASN A 22 -4.97 -10.99 8.59
C ASN A 22 -6.43 -10.85 8.07
N ASP A 23 -6.66 -11.19 6.80
CA ASP A 23 -7.96 -11.09 6.10
C ASP A 23 -8.56 -9.68 5.97
N ARG A 24 -7.89 -8.64 6.47
CA ARG A 24 -8.27 -7.24 6.28
C ARG A 24 -7.53 -6.63 5.11
N TYR A 25 -8.22 -5.82 4.31
CA TYR A 25 -7.59 -5.08 3.23
C TYR A 25 -6.68 -3.98 3.78
N LEU A 26 -5.41 -3.99 3.36
CA LEU A 26 -4.54 -2.83 3.51
C LEU A 26 -4.86 -1.79 2.45
N PHE A 27 -4.92 -2.23 1.19
CA PHE A 27 -5.31 -1.40 0.06
C PHE A 27 -5.76 -2.26 -1.13
N LYS A 28 -6.54 -1.64 -2.00
CA LYS A 28 -7.00 -2.20 -3.26
C LYS A 28 -6.27 -1.55 -4.41
N LEU A 29 -6.06 -2.32 -5.46
CA LEU A 29 -5.44 -1.89 -6.69
C LEU A 29 -6.37 -2.19 -7.85
N ASP A 30 -6.34 -1.30 -8.83
CA ASP A 30 -7.08 -1.47 -10.07
C ASP A 30 -6.24 -0.95 -11.24
N GLN A 31 -6.52 -1.43 -12.43
CA GLN A 31 -6.06 -0.81 -13.67
C GLN A 31 -7.20 -0.90 -14.69
N PRO A 32 -8.20 0.00 -14.59
CA PRO A 32 -9.31 0.04 -15.52
C PRO A 32 -8.81 0.09 -16.96
N SER A 33 -9.57 -0.49 -17.90
CA SER A 33 -9.18 -0.58 -19.32
C SER A 33 -8.91 0.78 -19.98
N ASN A 34 -9.52 1.84 -19.46
CA ASN A 34 -9.33 3.23 -19.90
C ASN A 34 -8.22 3.98 -19.14
N SER A 35 -7.50 3.33 -18.22
CA SER A 35 -6.39 3.92 -17.46
C SER A 35 -5.04 3.44 -17.97
N GLU A 36 -4.13 4.38 -18.25
CA GLU A 36 -2.75 4.05 -18.61
C GLU A 36 -1.87 3.68 -17.40
N ILE A 37 -2.35 3.92 -16.19
CA ILE A 37 -1.62 3.71 -14.94
C ILE A 37 -2.45 2.89 -13.95
N PRO A 38 -1.81 2.13 -13.05
CA PRO A 38 -2.49 1.50 -11.93
C PRO A 38 -3.03 2.56 -10.96
N LEU A 39 -4.14 2.22 -10.32
CA LEU A 39 -4.86 3.02 -9.34
C LEU A 39 -4.83 2.31 -7.99
N ILE A 40 -4.70 3.06 -6.91
CA ILE A 40 -4.79 2.59 -5.53
C ILE A 40 -5.96 3.26 -4.82
N SER A 41 -6.66 2.46 -4.01
CA SER A 41 -7.63 2.95 -3.04
C SER A 41 -7.33 2.36 -1.66
N ILE A 42 -7.35 3.20 -0.64
CA ILE A 42 -6.93 2.85 0.73
C ILE A 42 -7.61 3.76 1.75
N VAL A 43 -7.86 3.19 2.94
CA VAL A 43 -8.16 3.91 4.17
C VAL A 43 -7.06 3.63 5.18
N ILE A 44 -6.35 4.65 5.65
CA ILE A 44 -5.40 4.56 6.75
C ILE A 44 -6.11 4.93 8.04
N LEU A 45 -5.94 4.08 9.05
CA LEU A 45 -6.48 4.28 10.40
C LEU A 45 -5.36 4.53 11.40
N ASP A 46 -5.67 5.28 12.47
CA ASP A 46 -4.83 5.38 13.65
C ASP A 46 -4.89 4.08 14.49
N LYS A 47 -4.09 4.02 15.55
CA LYS A 47 -4.06 2.88 16.49
C LYS A 47 -5.38 2.64 17.23
N ASN A 48 -6.30 3.60 17.23
CA ASN A 48 -7.60 3.52 17.88
C ASN A 48 -8.73 3.19 16.86
N GLY A 49 -8.39 3.03 15.57
CA GLY A 49 -9.35 2.79 14.49
C GLY A 49 -10.00 4.05 13.91
N ASN A 50 -9.54 5.25 14.29
CA ASN A 50 -10.02 6.49 13.70
C ASN A 50 -9.41 6.68 12.31
N GLN A 51 -10.20 7.19 11.37
CA GLN A 51 -9.75 7.46 10.02
C GLN A 51 -8.76 8.63 9.97
N LEU A 52 -7.58 8.39 9.40
CA LEU A 52 -6.53 9.40 9.21
C LEU A 52 -6.43 9.89 7.76
N LEU A 53 -6.59 8.99 6.80
CA LEU A 53 -6.43 9.30 5.38
C LEU A 53 -7.32 8.38 4.55
N VAL A 54 -8.01 8.94 3.57
CA VAL A 54 -8.70 8.20 2.52
C VAL A 54 -8.12 8.61 1.19
N VAL A 55 -7.65 7.62 0.43
CA VAL A 55 -7.25 7.78 -0.97
C VAL A 55 -8.13 6.91 -1.82
N GLU A 56 -8.70 7.47 -2.87
CA GLU A 56 -9.50 6.75 -3.86
C GLU A 56 -8.95 7.03 -5.25
N SER A 57 -8.61 5.97 -5.97
CA SER A 57 -8.08 6.07 -7.34
C SER A 57 -6.92 7.08 -7.48
N ASN A 58 -5.93 6.97 -6.58
CA ASN A 58 -4.77 7.86 -6.47
C ASN A 58 -5.10 9.31 -6.04
N GLN A 59 -6.28 9.61 -5.52
CA GLN A 59 -6.65 10.94 -5.06
C GLN A 59 -6.96 10.94 -3.57
N VAL A 60 -6.36 11.87 -2.82
CA VAL A 60 -6.72 12.10 -1.42
C VAL A 60 -8.14 12.67 -1.35
N LYS A 61 -9.04 11.98 -0.66
CA LYS A 61 -10.43 12.40 -0.43
C LYS A 61 -10.61 13.01 0.95
N GLU A 62 -9.97 12.41 1.94
CA GLU A 62 -9.99 12.86 3.32
C GLU A 62 -8.59 12.75 3.89
N CYS A 63 -8.17 13.74 4.67
CA CYS A 63 -6.86 13.78 5.30
C CYS A 63 -6.98 14.48 6.62
N SER A 64 -6.55 13.83 7.69
CA SER A 64 -6.63 14.37 9.04
C SER A 64 -5.81 15.66 9.17
N PRO A 65 -6.25 16.66 9.95
CA PRO A 65 -5.56 17.94 10.10
C PRO A 65 -4.13 17.83 10.68
N GLU A 66 -3.82 16.76 11.41
CA GLU A 66 -2.46 16.50 11.89
C GLU A 66 -1.49 16.00 10.80
N LEU A 67 -1.99 15.65 9.61
CA LEU A 67 -1.19 15.16 8.50
C LEU A 67 -0.95 16.27 7.47
N THR A 68 0.20 16.17 6.80
CA THR A 68 0.59 17.08 5.72
C THR A 68 0.69 16.32 4.40
N GLN A 69 -0.09 16.75 3.42
CA GLN A 69 -0.01 16.26 2.03
C GLN A 69 1.17 16.94 1.32
N LYS A 70 2.34 16.30 1.28
CA LYS A 70 3.51 16.82 0.56
C LYS A 70 3.35 16.69 -0.96
N LYS A 71 2.64 15.66 -1.43
CA LYS A 71 2.32 15.42 -2.86
C LYS A 71 0.90 14.85 -2.94
N SER A 72 0.11 15.35 -3.88
CA SER A 72 -1.30 14.96 -4.05
C SER A 72 -1.71 15.10 -5.53
N TYR A 73 -0.98 14.40 -6.41
CA TYR A 73 -1.32 14.25 -7.82
C TYR A 73 -1.46 12.78 -8.19
N LYS A 74 -2.04 12.49 -9.35
CA LYS A 74 -2.49 11.15 -9.74
C LYS A 74 -1.36 10.11 -9.77
N GLU A 75 -0.13 10.55 -10.00
CA GLU A 75 1.06 9.71 -10.08
C GLU A 75 1.82 9.62 -8.75
N HIS A 76 1.54 10.50 -7.79
CA HIS A 76 2.22 10.52 -6.50
C HIS A 76 1.35 11.14 -5.41
N VAL A 77 1.00 10.30 -4.45
CA VAL A 77 0.43 10.70 -3.17
C VAL A 77 1.50 10.49 -2.11
N LEU A 78 1.86 11.54 -1.39
CA LEU A 78 2.80 11.49 -0.26
C LEU A 78 2.21 12.27 0.90
N VAL A 79 1.93 11.56 1.99
CA VAL A 79 1.36 12.10 3.22
C VAL A 79 2.28 11.77 4.38
N VAL A 80 2.62 12.79 5.15
CA VAL A 80 3.51 12.69 6.31
C VAL A 80 2.82 13.22 7.56
N ASP A 81 3.30 12.82 8.73
CA ASP A 81 2.89 13.42 10.00
C ASP A 81 3.67 14.71 10.31
N LYS A 82 3.47 15.27 11.51
CA LYS A 82 4.19 16.46 12.00
C LYS A 82 5.69 16.24 12.22
N SER A 83 6.11 15.00 12.47
CA SER A 83 7.53 14.64 12.64
C SER A 83 8.25 14.47 11.29
N GLY A 84 7.48 14.36 10.20
CA GLY A 84 7.99 14.08 8.86
C GLY A 84 8.04 12.59 8.53
N GLU A 85 7.52 11.72 9.40
CA GLU A 85 7.37 10.29 9.14
C GLU A 85 6.37 10.07 8.00
N ILE A 86 6.70 9.15 7.08
CA ILE A 86 5.82 8.80 5.97
C ILE A 86 4.69 7.93 6.51
N ILE A 87 3.49 8.51 6.56
CA ILE A 87 2.27 7.79 6.93
C ILE A 87 1.76 6.97 5.74
N PHE A 88 1.81 7.56 4.55
CA PHE A 88 1.44 6.89 3.31
C PHE A 88 2.18 7.51 2.13
N GLU A 89 2.69 6.65 1.26
CA GLU A 89 3.19 7.03 -0.05
C GLU A 89 2.72 6.01 -1.09
N SER A 90 2.16 6.53 -2.17
CA SER A 90 1.92 5.79 -3.40
C SER A 90 2.54 6.55 -4.56
N ARG A 91 3.37 5.87 -5.36
CA ARG A 91 4.07 6.50 -6.48
C ARG A 91 4.11 5.60 -7.70
N ILE A 92 3.67 6.13 -8.83
CA ILE A 92 3.82 5.52 -10.15
C ILE A 92 5.25 5.76 -10.64
N LEU A 93 6.03 4.70 -10.83
CA LEU A 93 7.39 4.80 -11.36
C LEU A 93 7.42 4.84 -12.89
N ASP A 94 6.53 4.05 -13.49
CA ASP A 94 6.34 3.92 -14.92
C ASP A 94 4.88 3.47 -15.18
N LYS A 95 4.49 3.33 -16.46
CA LYS A 95 3.11 2.97 -16.85
C LYS A 95 2.61 1.63 -16.25
N LYS A 96 3.49 0.79 -15.75
CA LYS A 96 3.20 -0.56 -15.24
C LYS A 96 3.68 -0.79 -13.82
N THR A 97 4.27 0.19 -13.13
CA THR A 97 4.85 -0.03 -11.80
C THR A 97 4.37 1.01 -10.80
N ILE A 98 3.82 0.54 -9.68
CA ILE A 98 3.40 1.36 -8.54
C ILE A 98 4.16 0.91 -7.29
N ILE A 99 4.77 1.85 -6.58
CA ILE A 99 5.28 1.66 -5.22
C ILE A 99 4.21 2.06 -4.23
N VAL A 100 4.04 1.27 -3.18
CA VAL A 100 3.21 1.63 -2.02
C VAL A 100 4.01 1.42 -0.74
N SER A 101 4.01 2.43 0.13
CA SER A 101 4.58 2.36 1.48
C SER A 101 3.69 3.10 2.46
N GLY A 102 3.76 2.76 3.74
CA GLY A 102 2.98 3.40 4.78
C GLY A 102 2.94 2.60 6.07
N ILE A 103 2.23 3.16 7.05
CA ILE A 103 1.99 2.55 8.35
C ILE A 103 0.52 2.15 8.43
N PHE A 104 0.28 0.87 8.70
CA PHE A 104 -1.05 0.28 8.70
C PHE A 104 -1.34 -0.27 10.10
N HIS A 105 -2.42 0.20 10.72
CA HIS A 105 -2.95 -0.37 11.94
C HIS A 105 -4.14 -1.27 11.60
N VAL A 106 -4.04 -2.56 11.93
CA VAL A 106 -5.05 -3.58 11.65
C VAL A 106 -5.27 -4.40 12.91
N ASP A 107 -6.47 -4.37 13.48
CA ASP A 107 -6.84 -5.13 14.68
C ASP A 107 -5.81 -4.97 15.84
N ASN A 108 -5.43 -3.73 16.13
CA ASN A 108 -4.38 -3.32 17.11
C ASN A 108 -2.94 -3.74 16.78
N LEU A 109 -2.70 -4.34 15.62
CA LEU A 109 -1.36 -4.66 15.13
C LEU A 109 -0.84 -3.56 14.22
N LYS A 110 0.45 -3.24 14.34
CA LYS A 110 1.14 -2.28 13.48
C LYS A 110 1.97 -3.03 12.43
N LEU A 111 1.65 -2.79 11.16
CA LEU A 111 2.44 -3.22 10.01
C LEU A 111 3.09 -1.99 9.37
N THR A 112 4.39 -2.03 9.15
CA THR A 112 5.11 -0.92 8.50
C THR A 112 5.71 -1.38 7.19
N ILE A 113 5.28 -0.78 6.09
CA ILE A 113 5.82 -1.02 4.76
C ILE A 113 6.65 0.20 4.38
N THR A 114 7.97 0.05 4.27
CA THR A 114 8.84 1.11 3.72
C THR A 114 9.08 0.87 2.23
N GLN A 115 9.90 1.69 1.60
CA GLN A 115 10.35 1.41 0.23
C GLN A 115 11.31 0.20 0.15
N ASN A 116 12.01 -0.12 1.26
CA ASN A 116 13.11 -1.09 1.28
C ASN A 116 12.77 -2.42 1.94
N TYR A 117 11.82 -2.44 2.87
CA TYR A 117 11.45 -3.62 3.65
C TYR A 117 10.05 -3.49 4.25
N ILE A 118 9.50 -4.61 4.70
CA ILE A 118 8.27 -4.68 5.50
C ILE A 118 8.65 -5.11 6.93
N ILE A 119 8.18 -4.39 7.95
CA ILE A 119 8.26 -4.80 9.35
C ILE A 119 6.89 -5.32 9.77
N LEU A 120 6.84 -6.61 10.11
CA LEU A 120 5.66 -7.27 10.65
C LEU A 120 5.43 -6.88 12.12
N PRO A 121 4.21 -7.08 12.66
CA PRO A 121 3.95 -6.85 14.09
C PRO A 121 4.80 -7.70 15.04
N THR A 122 5.38 -8.79 14.54
CA THR A 122 6.32 -9.66 15.28
C THR A 122 7.76 -9.14 15.27
N GLU A 123 8.00 -7.95 14.72
CA GLU A 123 9.33 -7.37 14.46
C GLU A 123 10.19 -8.16 13.48
N LYS A 124 9.60 -9.15 12.79
CA LYS A 124 10.24 -9.85 11.66
C LYS A 124 10.23 -8.95 10.43
N TRP A 125 11.34 -8.94 9.70
CA TRP A 125 11.52 -8.14 8.50
C TRP A 125 11.37 -9.02 7.26
N ILE A 126 10.63 -8.54 6.27
CA ILE A 126 10.50 -9.18 4.96
C ILE A 126 11.17 -8.27 3.92
N MET A 127 12.02 -8.85 3.09
CA MET A 127 12.76 -8.16 2.03
C MET A 127 12.92 -9.08 0.82
N HIS A 128 12.90 -8.49 -0.38
CA HIS A 128 13.31 -9.13 -1.64
C HIS A 128 12.48 -10.32 -2.14
N ASP A 129 11.23 -10.48 -1.72
CA ASP A 129 10.32 -11.47 -2.29
C ASP A 129 9.89 -11.11 -3.71
N ARG A 130 9.68 -12.15 -4.53
CA ARG A 130 9.13 -12.03 -5.89
C ARG A 130 7.94 -12.95 -6.02
N ILE A 131 6.78 -12.36 -6.25
CA ILE A 131 5.50 -13.07 -6.29
C ILE A 131 4.79 -12.74 -7.59
N ASN A 132 4.15 -13.76 -8.15
CA ASN A 132 3.24 -13.62 -9.27
C ASN A 132 1.82 -13.74 -8.73
N SER A 133 1.03 -12.67 -8.75
CA SER A 133 -0.31 -12.67 -8.17
C SER A 133 -1.35 -13.34 -9.06
N TYR A 134 -1.06 -13.55 -10.35
CA TYR A 134 -2.04 -14.06 -11.32
C TYR A 134 -3.38 -13.32 -11.30
N ASN A 135 -3.35 -11.98 -11.16
CA ASN A 135 -4.53 -11.15 -11.02
C ASN A 135 -5.44 -11.52 -9.82
N LYS A 136 -4.82 -12.07 -8.76
CA LYS A 136 -5.47 -12.40 -7.49
C LYS A 136 -5.06 -11.42 -6.39
N GLU A 137 -5.68 -11.61 -5.24
CA GLU A 137 -5.32 -10.91 -4.02
C GLU A 137 -4.05 -11.51 -3.41
N VAL A 138 -3.31 -10.69 -2.71
CA VAL A 138 -2.09 -11.07 -1.99
C VAL A 138 -2.29 -10.83 -0.51
N SER A 139 -1.83 -11.74 0.33
CA SER A 139 -1.83 -11.59 1.77
C SER A 139 -0.41 -11.47 2.29
N ILE A 140 -0.21 -10.58 3.24
CA ILE A 140 0.95 -10.53 4.11
C ILE A 140 0.54 -11.20 5.43
N ASP A 141 1.37 -12.09 5.95
CA ASP A 141 1.18 -12.70 7.26
C ASP A 141 2.53 -12.85 8.00
N THR A 142 2.54 -13.60 9.09
CA THR A 142 3.74 -13.84 9.90
C THR A 142 4.84 -14.63 9.17
N GLU A 143 4.48 -15.40 8.14
CA GLU A 143 5.40 -16.23 7.38
C GLU A 143 6.01 -15.46 6.20
N GLY A 144 5.23 -14.61 5.54
CA GLY A 144 5.70 -13.76 4.46
C GLY A 144 4.57 -13.19 3.62
N ILE A 145 4.82 -13.07 2.31
CA ILE A 145 3.82 -12.62 1.33
C ILE A 145 3.36 -13.84 0.51
N LYS A 146 2.05 -14.02 0.36
CA LYS A 146 1.45 -15.18 -0.35
C LYS A 146 0.27 -14.78 -1.23
N VAL A 147 0.04 -15.54 -2.30
CA VAL A 147 -1.14 -15.36 -3.17
C VAL A 147 -2.32 -16.10 -2.56
N LEU A 148 -3.47 -15.43 -2.47
CA LEU A 148 -4.71 -16.06 -2.03
C LEU A 148 -5.30 -16.88 -3.19
N GLN A 149 -5.75 -18.11 -2.88
CA GLN A 149 -6.28 -19.03 -3.88
C GLN A 149 -7.65 -18.61 -4.39
#